data_AF-A0A6J4UZ54-F1
#
_entry.id   AF-A0A6J4UZ54-F1
#
_cell.length_a   1.000
_cell.length_b   1.000
_cell.length_c   1.000
_cell.angle_alpha   90.00
_cell.angle_beta   90.00
_cell.angle_gamma   90.00
#
_symmetry.space_group_name_H-M   'P 1'
#
loop_
_entity.id
_entity.type
_entity.pdbx_description
1 polymer ?
#
loop_
_entity_poly.entity_id
_entity_poly.type
_entity_poly.pdbx_seq_one_letter_code
_entity_poly.pdbx_strand_id
1 'polypeptide(L)'
;MRHTLSRFWAWYERHYTLNVAIAVGLFLLQLVHLYWLSADVVALRLTGESYFRLEGVLRVLILLVDYTEIPALVATSLVYLNELRRNGLRAQPILFLLFLNSQWLHLFWITDEFVVGQFGAGDGQDGSGIPAWLAWVAIGIDYLELPVIVDTVRKLVAALRARRVGTFLREELG
;
A
#
# COMPACT_ATOMS: atom_id res chain seq x y z
N MET A 1 -11.21 -20.90 19.50
CA MET A 1 -11.01 -19.73 18.61
C MET A 1 -10.97 -18.39 19.34
N ARG A 2 -11.93 -18.05 20.22
CA ARG A 2 -11.93 -16.75 20.94
C ARG A 2 -10.65 -16.47 21.75
N HIS A 3 -10.07 -17.51 22.36
CA HIS A 3 -8.83 -17.38 23.13
C HIS A 3 -7.59 -17.11 22.25
N THR A 4 -7.51 -17.71 21.06
CA THR A 4 -6.37 -17.51 20.15
C THR A 4 -6.39 -16.08 19.59
N LEU A 5 -7.57 -15.59 19.21
CA LEU A 5 -7.76 -14.24 18.71
C LEU A 5 -7.43 -13.18 19.78
N SER A 6 -7.85 -13.38 21.03
CA SER A 6 -7.51 -12.45 22.12
C SER A 6 -6.00 -12.42 22.41
N ARG A 7 -5.31 -13.58 22.38
CA ARG A 7 -3.85 -13.64 22.52
C ARG A 7 -3.14 -12.90 21.40
N PHE A 8 -3.57 -13.09 20.15
CA PHE A 8 -3.01 -12.38 19.00
C PHE A 8 -3.12 -10.86 19.18
N TRP A 9 -4.32 -10.36 19.49
CA TRP A 9 -4.53 -8.92 19.68
C TRP A 9 -3.76 -8.35 20.87
N ALA A 10 -3.65 -9.09 21.97
CA ALA A 10 -2.83 -8.68 23.12
C ALA A 10 -1.34 -8.60 22.75
N TRP A 11 -0.83 -9.55 21.95
CA TRP A 11 0.53 -9.48 21.41
C TRP A 11 0.71 -8.32 20.43
N TYR A 12 -0.25 -8.10 19.55
CA TYR A 12 -0.23 -7.04 18.54
C TYR A 12 -0.21 -5.66 19.19
N GLU A 13 -1.03 -5.45 20.22
CA GLU A 13 -1.06 -4.20 21.00
C GLU A 13 0.24 -3.98 21.77
N ARG A 14 0.82 -5.03 22.36
CA ARG A 14 2.10 -4.95 23.06
C ARG A 14 3.23 -4.46 22.13
N HIS A 15 3.18 -4.85 20.86
CA HIS A 15 4.16 -4.48 19.85
C HIS A 15 3.62 -3.45 18.85
N TYR A 16 2.60 -2.67 19.24
CA TYR A 16 1.87 -1.80 18.30
C TYR A 16 2.79 -0.86 17.52
N THR A 17 3.71 -0.16 18.19
CA THR A 17 4.66 0.74 17.52
C THR A 17 5.52 0.02 16.48
N LEU A 18 5.99 -1.20 16.78
CA LEU A 18 6.78 -2.00 15.85
C LEU A 18 5.92 -2.47 14.67
N ASN A 19 4.71 -2.95 14.94
CA ASN A 19 3.79 -3.42 13.89
C ASN A 19 3.41 -2.29 12.93
N VAL A 20 3.12 -1.09 13.46
CA VAL A 20 2.86 0.09 12.62
C VAL A 20 4.11 0.52 11.86
N ALA A 21 5.31 0.44 12.46
CA ALA A 21 6.55 0.77 11.76
C ALA A 21 6.82 -0.19 10.59
N ILE A 22 6.58 -1.49 10.77
CA ILE A 22 6.68 -2.49 9.71
C ILE A 22 5.66 -2.20 8.61
N ALA A 23 4.40 -1.93 8.97
CA ALA A 23 3.36 -1.57 8.00
C ALA A 23 3.75 -0.33 7.18
N VAL A 24 4.21 0.74 7.83
CA VAL A 24 4.71 1.94 7.15
C VAL A 24 5.90 1.63 6.24
N GLY A 25 6.88 0.87 6.73
CA GLY A 25 8.06 0.53 5.94
C GLY A 25 7.71 -0.23 4.67
N LEU A 26 6.87 -1.26 4.78
CA LEU A 26 6.39 -2.06 3.63
C LEU A 26 5.53 -1.21 2.69
N PHE A 27 4.66 -0.37 3.23
CA PHE A 27 3.70 0.38 2.42
C PHE A 27 4.34 1.61 1.74
N LEU A 28 5.43 2.15 2.29
CA LEU A 28 6.24 3.17 1.62
C LEU A 28 7.00 2.63 0.42
N LEU A 29 7.32 1.32 0.37
CA LEU A 29 7.93 0.71 -0.81
C LEU A 29 6.99 0.82 -2.03
N GLN A 30 5.67 0.84 -1.82
CA GLN A 30 4.69 1.02 -2.90
C GLN A 30 4.81 2.38 -3.60
N LEU A 31 5.44 3.38 -2.98
CA LEU A 31 5.74 4.65 -3.66
C LEU A 31 6.72 4.46 -4.82
N VAL A 32 7.60 3.46 -4.77
CA VAL A 32 8.52 3.13 -5.87
C VAL A 32 7.72 2.60 -7.06
N HIS A 33 6.79 1.68 -6.80
CA HIS A 33 5.86 1.16 -7.80
C HIS A 33 5.04 2.30 -8.43
N LEU A 34 4.37 3.11 -7.59
CA LEU A 34 3.55 4.23 -8.04
C LEU A 34 4.35 5.26 -8.84
N TYR A 35 5.60 5.53 -8.44
CA TYR A 35 6.50 6.40 -9.19
C TYR A 35 6.80 5.83 -10.58
N TRP A 36 7.15 4.55 -10.68
CA TRP A 36 7.40 3.91 -11.97
C TRP A 36 6.17 3.96 -12.88
N LEU A 37 5.00 3.57 -12.37
CA LEU A 37 3.73 3.63 -13.10
C LEU A 37 3.47 5.04 -13.66
N SER A 38 3.80 6.06 -12.87
CA SER A 38 3.62 7.47 -13.26
C SER A 38 4.64 7.93 -14.30
N ALA A 39 5.92 7.61 -14.11
CA ALA A 39 7.04 8.09 -14.91
C ALA A 39 7.20 7.36 -16.25
N ASP A 40 6.70 6.13 -16.33
CA ASP A 40 6.75 5.30 -17.54
C ASP A 40 5.38 5.22 -18.20
N VAL A 41 4.43 4.49 -17.60
CA VAL A 41 3.13 4.17 -18.21
C VAL A 41 2.27 5.42 -18.43
N VAL A 42 2.05 6.21 -17.37
CA VAL A 42 1.19 7.41 -17.45
C VAL A 42 1.84 8.48 -18.32
N ALA A 43 3.15 8.71 -18.15
CA ALA A 43 3.88 9.70 -18.92
C ALA A 43 3.93 9.37 -20.42
N LEU A 44 4.23 8.11 -20.78
CA LEU A 44 4.22 7.63 -22.15
C LEU A 44 2.85 7.88 -22.80
N ARG A 45 1.77 7.69 -22.04
CA ARG A 45 0.41 7.88 -22.56
C ARG A 45 0.00 9.35 -22.70
N LEU A 46 0.38 10.20 -21.76
CA LEU A 46 0.01 11.61 -21.76
C LEU A 46 0.90 12.46 -22.67
N THR A 47 2.17 12.09 -22.82
CA THR A 47 3.18 12.92 -23.48
C THR A 47 3.85 12.25 -24.67
N GLY A 48 3.66 10.94 -24.85
CA GLY A 48 4.37 10.15 -25.87
C GLY A 48 5.81 9.81 -25.48
N GLU A 49 6.28 10.27 -24.32
CA GLU A 49 7.65 10.10 -23.84
C GLU A 49 7.66 9.28 -22.54
N SER A 50 8.56 8.30 -22.47
CA SER A 50 8.86 7.57 -21.23
C SER A 50 10.08 8.21 -20.57
N TYR A 51 9.93 8.66 -19.32
CA TYR A 51 11.02 9.27 -18.56
C TYR A 51 11.82 8.24 -17.77
N PHE A 52 11.37 6.99 -17.71
CA PHE A 52 11.99 5.95 -16.92
C PHE A 52 11.79 4.55 -17.53
N ARG A 53 12.79 4.04 -18.24
CA ARG A 53 12.76 2.68 -18.83
C ARG A 53 13.33 1.66 -17.86
N LEU A 54 12.52 0.67 -17.48
CA LEU A 54 12.95 -0.43 -16.64
C LEU A 54 13.70 -1.50 -17.44
N GLU A 55 15.03 -1.47 -17.40
CA GLU A 55 15.87 -2.48 -18.02
C GLU A 55 16.83 -3.14 -17.01
N GLY A 56 17.17 -4.39 -17.27
CA GLY A 56 18.16 -5.15 -16.49
C GLY A 56 17.83 -5.25 -15.00
N VAL A 57 18.78 -4.82 -14.16
CA VAL A 57 18.71 -4.95 -12.69
C VAL A 57 17.55 -4.15 -12.09
N LEU A 58 17.20 -3.00 -12.68
CA LEU A 58 16.12 -2.15 -12.14
C LEU A 58 14.75 -2.86 -12.22
N ARG A 59 14.51 -3.62 -13.29
CA ARG A 59 13.29 -4.44 -13.42
C ARG A 59 13.17 -5.48 -12.32
N VAL A 60 14.28 -6.14 -11.97
CA VAL A 60 14.30 -7.13 -10.88
C VAL A 60 14.03 -6.46 -9.53
N LEU A 61 14.60 -5.27 -9.30
CA LEU A 61 14.37 -4.54 -8.06
C LEU A 61 12.91 -4.11 -7.88
N ILE A 62 12.26 -3.63 -8.95
CA ILE A 62 10.83 -3.26 -8.89
C ILE A 62 9.95 -4.50 -8.66
N LEU A 63 10.20 -5.60 -9.36
CA LEU A 63 9.47 -6.86 -9.13
C LEU A 63 9.57 -7.34 -7.68
N LEU A 64 10.74 -7.18 -7.05
CA LEU A 64 10.91 -7.51 -5.63
C LEU A 64 10.11 -6.58 -4.71
N VAL A 65 10.02 -5.29 -5.07
CA VAL A 65 9.19 -4.31 -4.36
C VAL A 65 7.71 -4.65 -4.49
N ASP A 66 7.22 -4.97 -5.69
CA ASP A 66 5.82 -5.35 -5.93
C ASP A 66 5.46 -6.63 -5.15
N TYR A 67 6.39 -7.58 -5.02
CA TYR A 67 6.16 -8.76 -4.18
C TYR A 67 5.94 -8.43 -2.69
N THR A 68 6.38 -7.25 -2.23
CA THR A 68 6.09 -6.77 -0.87
C THR A 68 4.70 -6.15 -0.70
N GLU A 69 3.95 -5.96 -1.78
CA GLU A 69 2.60 -5.39 -1.77
C GLU A 69 1.65 -6.23 -0.92
N ILE A 70 1.60 -7.55 -1.11
CA ILE A 70 0.74 -8.43 -0.30
C ILE A 70 1.04 -8.29 1.20
N PRO A 71 2.30 -8.43 1.67
CA PRO A 71 2.66 -8.11 3.05
C PRO A 71 2.26 -6.70 3.49
N ALA A 72 2.42 -5.68 2.63
CA ALA A 72 2.06 -4.30 2.94
C ALA A 72 0.55 -4.12 3.14
N LEU A 73 -0.28 -4.67 2.25
CA LEU A 73 -1.74 -4.64 2.33
C LEU A 73 -2.24 -5.34 3.60
N VAL A 74 -1.69 -6.51 3.91
CA VAL A 74 -2.06 -7.26 5.12
C VAL A 74 -1.64 -6.50 6.38
N ALA A 75 -0.39 -6.03 6.46
CA ALA A 75 0.12 -5.32 7.63
C ALA A 75 -0.67 -4.02 7.89
N THR A 76 -0.95 -3.25 6.84
CA THR A 76 -1.71 -1.99 6.92
C THR A 76 -3.17 -2.25 7.24
N SER A 77 -3.78 -3.30 6.67
CA SER A 77 -5.14 -3.73 7.03
C SER A 77 -5.25 -4.07 8.52
N LEU A 78 -4.25 -4.75 9.09
CA LEU A 78 -4.22 -5.04 10.54
C LEU A 78 -4.18 -3.78 11.40
N VAL A 79 -3.53 -2.70 10.94
CA VAL A 79 -3.52 -1.40 11.65
C VAL A 79 -4.94 -0.85 11.75
N TYR A 80 -5.68 -0.83 10.64
CA TYR A 80 -7.05 -0.31 10.59
C TYR A 80 -8.09 -1.23 11.24
N LEU A 81 -7.92 -2.55 11.13
CA LEU A 81 -8.74 -3.52 11.87
C LEU A 81 -8.54 -3.38 13.38
N ASN A 82 -7.30 -3.18 13.84
CA ASN A 82 -7.02 -2.91 15.24
C ASN A 82 -7.69 -1.62 15.71
N GLU A 83 -7.68 -0.58 14.87
CA GLU A 83 -8.34 0.68 15.17
C GLU A 83 -9.85 0.52 15.31
N LEU A 84 -10.52 -0.15 14.36
CA LEU A 84 -11.96 -0.41 14.44
C LEU A 84 -12.33 -1.22 15.69
N ARG A 85 -11.50 -2.20 16.03
CA ARG A 85 -11.69 -3.02 17.24
C ARG A 85 -11.59 -2.19 18.52
N ARG A 86 -10.66 -1.23 18.58
CA ARG A 86 -10.42 -0.42 19.79
C ARG A 86 -11.35 0.79 19.92
N ASN A 87 -11.66 1.43 18.80
CA ASN A 87 -12.32 2.73 18.76
C ASN A 87 -13.76 2.66 18.23
N GLY A 88 -14.25 1.47 17.88
CA GLY A 88 -15.56 1.24 17.28
C GLY A 88 -15.61 1.55 15.78
N LEU A 89 -16.81 1.48 15.21
CA LEU A 89 -17.04 1.74 13.79
C LEU A 89 -16.84 3.22 13.47
N ARG A 90 -15.73 3.53 12.80
CA ARG A 90 -15.41 4.86 12.30
C ARG A 90 -15.33 4.83 10.78
N ALA A 91 -15.85 5.87 10.12
CA ALA A 91 -15.89 5.95 8.67
C ALA A 91 -14.49 5.92 8.03
N GLN A 92 -13.51 6.62 8.60
CA GLN A 92 -12.16 6.69 8.02
C GLN A 92 -11.46 5.33 7.93
N PRO A 93 -11.31 4.53 9.01
CA PRO A 93 -10.71 3.19 8.90
C PRO A 93 -11.49 2.25 7.98
N ILE A 94 -12.82 2.35 7.91
CA ILE A 94 -13.63 1.58 6.96
C ILE A 94 -13.30 1.97 5.53
N LEU A 95 -13.25 3.27 5.22
CA LEU A 95 -12.89 3.79 3.91
C LEU A 95 -11.48 3.35 3.50
N PHE A 96 -10.52 3.41 4.41
CA PHE A 96 -9.14 2.98 4.13
C PHE A 96 -9.02 1.48 3.99
N LEU A 97 -9.82 0.68 4.71
CA LEU A 97 -9.94 -0.74 4.42
C LEU A 97 -10.56 -0.98 3.05
N LEU A 98 -11.52 -0.19 2.60
CA LEU A 98 -12.05 -0.31 1.23
C LEU A 98 -10.97 0.01 0.19
N PHE A 99 -10.18 1.07 0.38
CA PHE A 99 -9.06 1.41 -0.50
C PHE A 99 -7.98 0.34 -0.54
N LEU A 100 -7.64 -0.26 0.62
CA LEU A 100 -6.71 -1.39 0.68
C LEU A 100 -7.30 -2.64 0.02
N ASN A 101 -8.60 -2.88 0.17
CA ASN A 101 -9.23 -4.06 -0.42
C ASN A 101 -9.45 -3.92 -1.93
N SER A 102 -9.56 -2.70 -2.47
CA SER A 102 -9.54 -2.49 -3.91
C SER A 102 -8.18 -2.83 -4.54
N GLN A 103 -7.07 -2.80 -3.79
CA GLN A 103 -5.77 -3.21 -4.32
C GLN A 103 -5.73 -4.71 -4.67
N TRP A 104 -6.49 -5.56 -3.97
CA TRP A 104 -6.63 -6.96 -4.40
C TRP A 104 -7.25 -7.10 -5.79
N LEU A 105 -8.11 -6.14 -6.19
CA LEU A 105 -8.65 -6.10 -7.53
C LEU A 105 -7.56 -5.75 -8.53
N HIS A 106 -6.70 -4.79 -8.22
CA HIS A 106 -5.50 -4.48 -9.03
C HIS A 106 -4.61 -5.74 -9.16
N LEU A 107 -4.18 -6.32 -8.04
CA LEU A 107 -3.30 -7.50 -7.97
C LEU A 107 -3.78 -8.72 -8.78
N PHE A 108 -5.06 -9.04 -8.73
CA PHE A 108 -5.58 -10.29 -9.32
C PHE A 108 -6.28 -10.11 -10.67
N TRP A 109 -6.80 -8.92 -10.97
CA TRP A 109 -7.62 -8.70 -12.15
C TRP A 109 -6.94 -7.84 -13.21
N ILE A 110 -6.16 -6.83 -12.80
CA ILE A 110 -5.54 -5.88 -13.72
C ILE A 110 -4.06 -5.76 -13.36
N THR A 111 -3.32 -6.84 -13.62
CA THR A 111 -1.87 -6.86 -13.36
C THR A 111 -1.14 -5.86 -14.27
N ASP A 112 0.03 -5.42 -13.82
CA ASP A 112 0.89 -4.50 -14.57
C ASP A 112 1.21 -4.99 -15.98
N GLU A 113 1.29 -6.31 -16.20
CA GLU A 113 1.51 -6.87 -17.52
C GLU A 113 0.38 -6.57 -18.49
N PHE A 114 -0.87 -6.44 -18.01
CA PHE A 114 -2.00 -6.03 -18.86
C PHE A 114 -1.94 -4.53 -19.17
N VAL A 115 -1.59 -3.71 -18.18
CA VAL A 115 -1.46 -2.25 -18.35
C VAL A 115 -0.32 -1.95 -19.32
N VAL A 116 0.84 -2.59 -19.14
CA VAL A 116 2.01 -2.46 -20.02
C VAL A 116 1.75 -3.11 -21.39
N GLY A 117 1.03 -4.23 -21.46
CA GLY A 117 0.67 -4.86 -22.74
C GLY A 117 -0.24 -3.98 -23.62
N GLN A 118 -1.21 -3.31 -23.00
CA GLN A 118 -2.12 -2.39 -23.70
C GLN A 118 -1.47 -1.05 -24.05
N PHE A 119 -0.47 -0.61 -23.30
CA PHE A 119 0.12 0.72 -23.44
C PHE A 119 1.57 0.75 -23.96
N GLY A 120 2.27 -0.38 -23.99
CA GLY A 120 3.66 -0.52 -24.41
C GLY A 120 3.88 -1.12 -25.81
N ALA A 121 2.87 -1.80 -26.39
CA ALA A 121 2.94 -2.29 -27.77
C ALA A 121 2.24 -1.30 -28.73
N GLY A 122 3.02 -0.66 -29.59
CA GLY A 122 2.49 0.17 -30.68
C GLY A 122 1.53 -0.65 -31.56
N ASP A 123 0.39 -0.05 -31.89
CA ASP A 123 -0.63 -0.54 -32.82
C ASP A 123 -1.00 -2.05 -32.76
N GLY A 124 -2.05 -2.34 -32.00
CA GLY A 124 -3.22 -3.00 -32.59
C GLY A 124 -3.19 -4.51 -32.82
N GLN A 125 -2.24 -5.29 -32.32
CA GLN A 125 -2.29 -6.76 -32.44
C GLN A 125 -1.71 -7.45 -31.20
N ASP A 126 -2.61 -7.82 -30.27
CA ASP A 126 -2.76 -9.17 -29.69
C ASP A 126 -3.42 -9.15 -28.30
N GLY A 127 -4.70 -9.52 -28.25
CA GLY A 127 -5.12 -10.60 -27.34
C GLY A 127 -5.64 -10.31 -25.92
N SER A 128 -5.75 -9.09 -25.40
CA SER A 128 -6.50 -8.86 -24.15
C SER A 128 -7.74 -7.99 -24.39
N GLY A 129 -8.91 -8.62 -24.39
CA GLY A 129 -10.22 -7.99 -24.68
C GLY A 129 -10.75 -7.03 -23.61
N ILE A 130 -9.89 -6.22 -23.00
CA ILE A 130 -10.26 -5.29 -21.93
C ILE A 130 -10.21 -3.85 -22.46
N PRO A 131 -11.25 -3.03 -22.23
CA PRO A 131 -11.28 -1.63 -22.67
C PRO A 131 -10.21 -0.75 -22.04
N ALA A 132 -9.67 0.20 -22.80
CA ALA A 132 -8.64 1.15 -22.32
C ALA A 132 -9.07 1.99 -21.09
N TRP A 133 -10.36 2.19 -20.87
CA TRP A 133 -10.85 2.87 -19.66
C TRP A 133 -10.61 2.06 -18.39
N LEU A 134 -10.55 0.72 -18.47
CA LEU A 134 -10.33 -0.13 -17.31
C LEU A 134 -8.90 -0.04 -16.78
N ALA A 135 -7.92 0.18 -17.67
CA ALA A 135 -6.55 0.41 -17.26
C ALA A 135 -6.36 1.76 -16.53
N TRP A 136 -7.12 2.80 -16.89
CA TRP A 136 -7.19 4.03 -16.09
C TRP A 136 -7.84 3.83 -14.72
N VAL A 137 -8.80 2.90 -14.61
CA VAL A 137 -9.39 2.51 -13.32
C VAL A 137 -8.35 1.79 -12.46
N ALA A 138 -7.54 0.89 -13.02
CA ALA A 138 -6.45 0.23 -12.28
C ALA A 138 -5.43 1.23 -11.74
N ILE A 139 -4.94 2.14 -12.59
CA ILE A 139 -4.06 3.24 -12.14
C ILE A 139 -4.76 4.04 -11.03
N GLY A 140 -6.04 4.37 -11.21
CA GLY A 140 -6.82 5.07 -10.20
C GLY A 140 -6.88 4.34 -8.85
N ILE A 141 -6.94 3.00 -8.86
CA ILE A 141 -6.92 2.16 -7.67
C ILE A 141 -5.56 2.27 -6.96
N ASP A 142 -4.43 2.21 -7.67
CA ASP A 142 -3.08 2.33 -7.08
C ASP A 142 -2.90 3.69 -6.38
N TYR A 143 -3.42 4.74 -6.99
CA TYR A 143 -3.39 6.08 -6.40
C TYR A 143 -4.23 6.22 -5.12
N LEU A 144 -5.19 5.32 -4.85
CA LEU A 144 -5.94 5.30 -3.57
C LEU A 144 -5.06 4.88 -2.39
N GLU A 145 -3.87 4.33 -2.62
CA GLU A 145 -2.94 4.02 -1.55
C GLU A 145 -2.34 5.26 -0.90
N LEU A 146 -2.15 6.35 -1.65
CA LEU A 146 -1.54 7.59 -1.16
C LEU A 146 -2.18 8.15 0.14
N PRO A 147 -3.50 8.35 0.23
CA PRO A 147 -4.12 8.82 1.47
C PRO A 147 -3.91 7.84 2.64
N VAL A 148 -3.87 6.54 2.35
CA VAL A 148 -3.65 5.48 3.35
C VAL A 148 -2.20 5.48 3.84
N ILE A 149 -1.22 5.67 2.95
CA ILE A 149 0.20 5.82 3.28
C ILE A 149 0.40 7.00 4.23
N VAL A 150 -0.13 8.18 3.86
CA VAL A 150 0.00 9.40 4.66
C VAL A 150 -0.58 9.21 6.06
N ASP A 151 -1.77 8.62 6.16
CA ASP A 151 -2.41 8.37 7.46
C ASP A 151 -1.67 7.32 8.30
N THR A 152 -1.15 6.25 7.69
CA THR A 152 -0.38 5.21 8.40
C THR A 152 0.94 5.78 8.93
N VAL A 153 1.62 6.64 8.16
CA VAL A 153 2.80 7.39 8.62
C VAL A 153 2.45 8.30 9.79
N ARG A 154 1.33 9.05 9.73
CA ARG A 154 0.86 9.89 10.84
C ARG A 154 0.62 9.08 12.10
N LYS A 155 0.05 7.87 11.99
CA LYS A 155 -0.13 6.94 13.13
C LYS A 155 1.20 6.48 13.72
N LEU A 156 2.20 6.19 12.89
CA LEU A 156 3.53 5.85 13.38
C LEU A 156 4.15 7.00 14.18
N VAL A 157 4.10 8.22 13.62
CA VAL A 157 4.60 9.42 14.30
C VAL A 157 3.89 9.64 15.64
N ALA A 158 2.56 9.48 15.69
CA ALA A 158 1.79 9.57 16.91
C ALA A 158 2.18 8.49 17.94
N ALA A 159 2.36 7.24 17.51
CA ALA A 159 2.76 6.13 18.37
C ALA A 159 4.17 6.32 18.95
N LEU A 160 5.12 6.81 18.16
CA LEU A 160 6.48 7.12 18.61
C LEU A 160 6.49 8.26 19.64
N ARG A 161 5.71 9.32 19.42
CA ARG A 161 5.56 10.44 20.37
C ARG A 161 4.98 9.97 21.71
N ALA A 162 3.91 9.18 21.68
CA ALA A 162 3.28 8.65 22.89
C ALA A 162 4.23 7.77 23.71
N ARG A 163 5.04 6.92 23.04
CA ARG A 163 6.04 6.08 23.71
C ARG A 163 7.13 6.92 24.37
N ARG A 164 7.64 7.95 23.68
CA ARG A 164 8.66 8.86 24.21
C ARG A 164 8.18 9.59 25.47
N VAL A 165 6.95 10.12 25.45
CA VAL A 165 6.34 10.78 26.63
C VAL A 165 6.20 9.79 27.80
N GLY A 166 5.76 8.56 27.53
CA GLY A 166 5.62 7.53 28.57
C GLY A 166 6.95 7.12 29.20
N THR A 167 8.04 7.06 28.43
CA THR A 167 9.38 6.80 28.96
C THR A 167 9.87 7.95 29.83
N PHE A 168 9.74 9.19 29.35
CA PHE A 168 10.14 10.39 30.09
C PHE A 168 9.46 10.51 31.46
N LEU A 169 8.13 10.31 31.53
CA LEU A 169 7.40 10.37 32.79
C LEU A 169 7.83 9.29 33.79
N ARG A 170 8.25 8.11 33.32
CA ARG A 170 8.75 7.06 34.20
C ARG A 170 10.16 7.33 34.73
N GLU A 171 10.98 8.02 33.95
CA GLU A 171 12.37 8.32 34.30
C GLU A 171 12.51 9.56 35.18
N GLU A 172 11.65 10.58 35.01
CA GLU A 172 11.74 11.83 35.77
C GLU A 172 10.80 11.94 36.98
N LEU A 173 9.68 11.21 37.00
CA LEU A 173 8.64 11.34 38.04
C LEU A 173 8.36 10.05 38.83
N GLY A 174 8.99 8.92 38.46
CA GLY A 174 8.83 7.62 39.13
C GLY A 174 10.01 7.27 40.02
#